data_AF-A0AAV6V0G1-F1
#
_entry.id   AF-A0AAV6V0G1-F1
#
_cell.length_a   1.000
_cell.length_b   1.000
_cell.length_c   1.000
_cell.angle_alpha   90.00
_cell.angle_beta   90.00
_cell.angle_gamma   90.00
#
_symmetry.space_group_name_H-M   'P 1'
#
loop_
_entity.id
_entity.type
_entity.pdbx_description
1 polymer ?
#
loop_
_entity_poly.entity_id
_entity_poly.type
_entity_poly.pdbx_seq_one_letter_code
_entity_poly.pdbx_strand_id
1 'polypeptide(L)'
;MSRASFKDSTDLDIQNKIKINLGDNDLAFEDGIWKGEISTDSIEPYLKENEKLREENNLLKIKVEVLLNMLAEFMASKENV
;
A
#
# COMPACT_ATOMS: atom_id res chain seq x y z
N MET A 1 46.10 8.26 -40.51
CA MET A 1 45.36 9.50 -40.16
C MET A 1 43.97 9.11 -39.66
N SER A 2 43.63 9.61 -38.47
CA SER A 2 42.35 9.67 -37.75
C SER A 2 41.29 8.57 -37.95
N ARG A 3 41.15 7.69 -36.96
CA ARG A 3 39.91 6.96 -36.66
C ARG A 3 39.53 7.27 -35.22
N ALA A 4 38.75 8.34 -35.04
CA ALA A 4 37.97 8.54 -33.82
C ALA A 4 36.53 8.21 -34.17
N SER A 5 36.10 6.98 -33.84
CA SER A 5 34.68 6.68 -33.77
C SER A 5 34.13 7.49 -32.59
N PHE A 6 33.28 8.46 -32.89
CA PHE A 6 32.42 9.14 -31.92
C PHE A 6 31.54 8.07 -31.23
N LYS A 7 32.02 7.58 -30.10
CA LYS A 7 31.24 6.84 -29.11
C LYS A 7 30.96 7.85 -28.01
N ASP A 8 29.88 8.60 -28.15
CA ASP A 8 29.30 9.37 -27.04
C ASP A 8 27.82 9.59 -27.35
N SER A 9 27.03 8.54 -27.14
CA SER A 9 25.59 8.70 -26.92
C SER A 9 24.99 7.65 -26.00
N THR A 10 25.78 6.73 -25.43
CA THR A 10 25.29 5.67 -24.54
C THR A 10 25.75 5.83 -23.09
N ASP A 11 26.69 6.73 -22.81
CA ASP A 11 27.20 6.97 -21.44
C ASP A 11 26.41 8.06 -20.67
N LEU A 12 25.55 8.82 -21.36
CA LEU A 12 24.72 9.86 -20.73
C LEU A 12 23.46 9.31 -20.04
N ASP A 13 22.98 8.13 -20.43
CA ASP A 13 21.78 7.52 -19.82
C ASP A 13 22.04 6.89 -18.45
N ILE A 14 23.31 6.67 -18.10
CA ILE A 14 23.68 6.06 -16.81
C ILE A 14 23.60 7.10 -15.67
N GLN A 15 23.75 8.40 -15.97
CA GLN A 15 23.78 9.45 -14.94
C GLN A 15 22.41 9.85 -14.39
N ASN A 16 21.31 9.60 -15.10
CA ASN A 16 19.97 10.03 -14.68
C ASN A 16 19.03 8.91 -14.21
N LYS A 17 19.50 7.66 -14.19
CA LYS A 17 18.68 6.52 -13.74
C LYS A 17 18.88 6.30 -12.24
N ILE A 18 18.06 6.95 -11.43
CA ILE A 18 17.99 6.69 -9.98
C ILE A 18 17.39 5.30 -9.79
N LYS A 19 18.18 4.35 -9.27
CA LYS A 19 17.71 3.02 -8.91
C LYS A 19 17.55 2.93 -7.40
N ILE A 20 16.37 2.53 -6.96
CA ILE A 20 16.06 2.24 -5.56
C ILE A 20 15.81 0.74 -5.46
N ASN A 21 16.54 0.10 -4.55
CA ASN A 21 16.26 -1.25 -4.11
C ASN A 21 15.59 -1.18 -2.73
N LEU A 22 14.35 -1.66 -2.64
CA LEU A 22 13.59 -1.78 -1.40
C LEU A 22 13.30 -3.27 -1.14
N GLY A 23 14.33 -3.99 -0.72
CA GLY A 23 14.26 -5.43 -0.47
C GLY A 23 14.13 -6.20 -1.79
N ASP A 24 13.02 -6.90 -1.96
CA ASP A 24 12.71 -7.67 -3.18
C ASP A 24 12.18 -6.81 -4.33
N ASN A 25 12.16 -5.47 -4.17
CA ASN A 25 11.62 -4.54 -5.15
C ASN A 25 12.73 -3.69 -5.76
N ASP A 26 12.92 -3.81 -7.07
CA ASP A 26 13.86 -3.00 -7.85
C ASP A 26 13.08 -1.97 -8.68
N LEU A 27 13.23 -0.70 -8.32
CA LEU A 27 12.58 0.43 -8.98
C LEU A 27 13.63 1.32 -9.62
N ALA A 28 13.43 1.66 -10.90
CA ALA A 28 14.24 2.62 -11.62
C ALA A 28 13.41 3.84 -11.99
N PHE A 29 13.94 5.03 -11.73
CA PHE A 29 13.34 6.28 -12.18
C PHE A 29 13.83 6.60 -13.60
N GLU A 30 12.89 6.62 -14.55
CA GLU A 30 13.14 6.94 -15.96
C GLU A 30 12.03 7.85 -16.48
N ASP A 31 12.38 8.91 -17.19
CA ASP A 31 11.42 9.83 -17.84
C ASP A 31 10.37 10.44 -16.87
N GLY A 32 10.74 10.64 -15.60
CA GLY A 32 9.83 11.17 -14.58
C GLY A 32 8.89 10.13 -13.95
N ILE A 33 9.03 8.84 -14.30
CA ILE A 33 8.16 7.75 -13.84
C ILE A 33 9.02 6.67 -13.19
N TRP A 34 8.54 6.12 -12.07
CA TRP A 34 9.12 4.93 -11.47
C TRP A 34 8.69 3.69 -12.26
N LYS A 35 9.66 2.99 -12.85
CA LYS A 35 9.48 1.73 -13.57
C LYS A 35 10.21 0.62 -12.82
N GLY A 36 9.53 -0.46 -12.50
CA GLY A 36 10.15 -1.58 -11.79
C GLY A 36 9.16 -2.67 -11.44
N GLU A 37 9.71 -3.82 -11.08
CA GLU A 37 8.93 -4.96 -10.63
C GLU A 37 8.77 -4.87 -9.12
N ILE A 38 7.54 -4.62 -8.68
CA ILE A 38 7.18 -4.75 -7.27
C ILE A 38 6.75 -6.19 -7.09
N SER A 39 7.50 -6.94 -6.28
CA SER A 39 7.16 -8.29 -5.86
C SER A 39 5.77 -8.27 -5.21
N THR A 40 4.77 -8.81 -5.91
CA THR A 40 3.41 -8.95 -5.40
C THR A 40 3.35 -9.88 -4.19
N ASP A 41 4.30 -10.80 -4.09
CA ASP A 41 4.45 -11.75 -2.97
C ASP A 41 4.71 -11.00 -1.65
N SER A 42 5.39 -9.86 -1.71
CA SER A 42 5.63 -9.01 -0.54
C SER A 42 4.39 -8.24 -0.09
N ILE A 43 3.38 -8.06 -0.96
CA ILE A 43 2.17 -7.24 -0.70
C ILE A 43 0.98 -8.12 -0.27
N GLU A 44 0.91 -9.35 -0.76
CA GLU A 44 -0.19 -10.28 -0.48
C GLU A 44 -0.51 -10.48 1.03
N PRO A 45 0.49 -10.67 1.94
CA PRO A 45 0.18 -10.79 3.37
C PRO A 45 -0.44 -9.51 3.95
N TYR A 46 0.00 -8.33 3.51
CA TYR A 46 -0.54 -7.05 3.97
C TYR A 46 -1.96 -6.82 3.46
N LEU A 47 -2.28 -7.24 2.24
CA LEU A 47 -3.65 -7.18 1.71
C LEU A 47 -4.59 -8.08 2.51
N LYS A 48 -4.16 -9.31 2.83
CA LYS A 48 -4.93 -10.24 3.67
C LYS A 48 -5.14 -9.70 5.07
N GLU A 49 -4.11 -9.10 5.67
CA GLU A 49 -4.23 -8.47 6.98
C GLU A 49 -5.19 -7.28 6.96
N ASN A 50 -5.12 -6.43 5.93
CA ASN A 50 -6.02 -5.29 5.77
C ASN A 50 -7.49 -5.74 5.62
N GLU A 51 -7.75 -6.79 4.84
CA GLU A 51 -9.07 -7.38 4.71
C GLU A 51 -9.61 -7.90 6.05
N LYS A 52 -8.79 -8.66 6.79
CA LYS A 52 -9.14 -9.15 8.13
C LYS A 52 -9.47 -8.00 9.09
N LEU A 53 -8.63 -6.95 9.10
CA LEU A 53 -8.85 -5.77 9.94
C LEU A 53 -10.14 -5.03 9.55
N ARG A 54 -10.46 -4.97 8.26
CA ARG A 54 -11.70 -4.35 7.77
C ARG A 54 -12.93 -5.13 8.24
N GLU A 55 -12.89 -6.46 8.16
CA GLU A 55 -13.95 -7.33 8.67
C GLU A 55 -14.13 -7.18 10.18
N GLU A 56 -13.03 -7.20 10.95
CA GLU A 56 -13.07 -7.00 12.39
C GLU A 56 -13.64 -5.63 12.75
N ASN A 57 -13.24 -4.57 12.05
CA ASN A 57 -13.77 -3.22 12.27
C ASN A 57 -15.28 -3.16 12.01
N ASN A 58 -15.76 -3.81 10.94
CA ASN A 58 -17.19 -3.87 10.63
C ASN A 58 -17.96 -4.65 11.70
N LEU A 59 -17.43 -5.78 12.17
CA LEU A 59 -18.04 -6.55 13.25
C LEU A 59 -18.09 -5.76 14.56
N LEU A 60 -17.02 -5.03 14.88
CA LEU A 60 -16.97 -4.18 16.07
C LEU A 60 -18.02 -3.07 16.03
N LYS A 61 -18.22 -2.42 14.89
CA LYS A 61 -19.28 -1.42 14.71
C LYS A 61 -20.66 -2.01 15.01
N ILE A 62 -20.97 -3.17 14.45
CA ILE A 62 -22.25 -3.85 14.69
C ILE A 62 -22.41 -4.20 16.17
N LYS A 63 -21.37 -4.72 16.83
CA LYS A 63 -21.40 -5.03 18.27
C LYS A 63 -21.71 -3.78 19.10
N VAL A 64 -21.10 -2.65 18.78
CA VAL A 64 -21.35 -1.38 19.47
C VAL A 64 -22.80 -0.95 19.26
N GLU A 65 -23.31 -0.98 18.03
CA GLU A 65 -24.71 -0.63 17.73
C GLU A 65 -25.71 -1.51 18.50
N VAL A 66 -25.49 -2.82 18.52
CA VAL A 66 -26.32 -3.77 19.28
C VAL A 66 -26.29 -3.45 20.77
N LEU A 67 -25.10 -3.21 21.34
CA LEU A 67 -24.97 -2.86 22.76
C LEU A 67 -25.65 -1.52 23.09
N LEU A 68 -25.55 -0.54 22.19
CA LEU A 68 -26.25 0.73 22.36
C LEU A 68 -27.77 0.56 22.31
N ASN A 69 -28.29 -0.30 21.42
CA ASN A 69 -29.71 -0.62 21.39
C ASN A 69 -30.17 -1.32 22.69
N MET A 70 -29.41 -2.30 23.19
CA MET A 70 -29.70 -2.97 24.46
C MET A 70 -29.69 -1.99 25.65
N LEU A 71 -28.75 -1.04 25.66
CA LEU A 71 -28.71 0.00 26.69
C LEU A 71 -29.90 0.96 26.59
N ALA A 72 -30.28 1.36 25.38
CA ALA A 72 -31.44 2.21 25.16
C ALA A 72 -32.73 1.52 25.64
N GLU A 73 -32.92 0.24 25.30
CA GLU A 73 -34.05 -0.58 25.77
C GLU A 73 -34.05 -0.70 27.30
N PHE A 74 -32.90 -0.96 27.90
CA PHE A 74 -32.77 -1.01 29.37
C PHE A 74 -33.16 0.31 30.01
N MET A 75 -32.65 1.44 29.52
CA MET A 75 -32.98 2.76 30.05
C MET A 75 -34.47 3.10 29.87
N ALA A 76 -35.05 2.82 28.71
CA ALA A 76 -36.47 3.03 28.45
C ALA A 76 -37.36 2.16 29.34
N SER A 77 -36.96 0.91 29.63
CA SER A 77 -37.70 0.05 30.56
C SER A 77 -37.66 0.58 31.99
N LYS A 78 -36.56 1.22 32.38
CA LYS A 78 -36.34 1.77 33.72
C LYS A 78 -37.04 3.12 33.93
N GLU A 79 -37.30 3.85 32.86
CA GLU A 79 -38.02 5.13 32.88
C GLU A 79 -39.55 4.94 32.97
N ASN A 80 -40.06 3.76 32.61
CA ASN A 80 -41.50 3.41 32.69
C ASN A 80 -41.91 2.72 34.00
N VAL A 81 -41.06 2.76 35.04
CA VAL A 81 -41.32 2.23 36.40
C VAL A 81 -41.08 3.35 37.42
#